data_AF-A0A0A2M8S3-F1
#
_entry.id   AF-A0A0A2M8S3-F1
#
_cell.length_a   1.000
_cell.length_b   1.000
_cell.length_c   1.000
_cell.angle_alpha   90.00
_cell.angle_beta   90.00
_cell.angle_gamma   90.00
#
_symmetry.space_group_name_H-M   'P 1'
#
loop_
_entity.id
_entity.type
_entity.pdbx_description
1 polymer ?
#
loop_
_entity_poly.entity_id
_entity_poly.type
_entity_poly.pdbx_seq_one_letter_code
_entity_poly.pdbx_strand_id
1 'polypeptide(L)'
;MAHETFIEYKQSGFWIPESYIEVLSHFICNAFLKSDLHNFNENLVKIYKNCDSNTSGINAGMVTILFDAYIIEPNEINTMINVLQDTKKIIAALGSQLSIKYLNDLEEKKEDDYFKVSWSFPIQTQSLISTLNFMIQLLNESFPQENIEVHYAGFPGMSTSYITV
;
A
#
# COMPACT_ATOMS: atom_id res chain seq x y z
N MET A 1 11.68 8.70 -13.50
CA MET A 1 12.32 7.80 -12.52
C MET A 1 11.21 7.45 -11.54
N ALA A 2 11.02 6.19 -11.19
CA ALA A 2 9.99 5.87 -10.21
C ALA A 2 10.44 6.33 -8.83
N HIS A 3 9.58 7.06 -8.14
CA HIS A 3 9.84 7.49 -6.77
C HIS A 3 9.58 6.31 -5.84
N GLU A 4 10.44 6.15 -4.84
CA GLU A 4 10.34 5.10 -3.81
C GLU A 4 10.17 5.76 -2.45
N THR A 5 9.43 5.06 -1.59
CA THR A 5 9.16 5.47 -0.22
C THR A 5 9.50 4.34 0.73
N PHE A 6 9.86 4.69 1.96
CA PHE A 6 10.17 3.73 3.01
C PHE A 6 8.96 3.55 3.93
N ILE A 7 8.50 2.31 4.06
CA ILE A 7 7.44 1.94 5.01
C ILE A 7 8.12 1.36 6.24
N GLU A 8 7.94 2.02 7.39
CA GLU A 8 8.63 1.66 8.63
C GLU A 8 7.71 1.51 9.83
N TYR A 9 8.13 0.62 10.72
CA TYR A 9 7.62 0.47 12.07
C TYR A 9 8.75 0.01 13.01
N LYS A 10 8.94 0.71 14.12
CA LYS A 10 9.95 0.47 15.16
C LYS A 10 11.33 0.13 14.58
N GLN A 11 11.84 1.01 13.74
CA GLN A 11 13.19 0.92 13.12
C GLN A 11 13.38 -0.25 12.13
N SER A 12 12.31 -0.96 11.76
CA SER A 12 12.33 -1.96 10.69
C SER A 12 11.44 -1.48 9.55
N GLY A 13 11.78 -1.82 8.31
CA GLY A 13 11.03 -1.34 7.17
C GLY A 13 11.51 -1.87 5.83
N PHE A 14 10.83 -1.45 4.77
CA PHE A 14 11.19 -1.78 3.39
C PHE A 14 10.90 -0.61 2.45
N TRP A 15 11.66 -0.54 1.37
CA TRP A 15 11.44 0.40 0.27
C TRP A 15 10.43 -0.17 -0.73
N ILE A 16 9.59 0.70 -1.27
CA ILE A 16 8.56 0.34 -2.24
C ILE A 16 8.29 1.52 -3.18
N PRO A 17 8.02 1.30 -4.48
CA PRO A 17 7.68 2.40 -5.37
C PRO A 17 6.34 3.04 -4.98
N GLU A 18 6.30 4.37 -4.95
CA GLU A 18 5.16 5.17 -4.49
C GLU A 18 3.86 4.78 -5.21
N SER A 19 3.91 4.56 -6.52
CA SER A 19 2.76 4.12 -7.33
C SER A 19 2.08 2.85 -6.80
N TYR A 20 2.83 1.91 -6.20
CA TYR A 20 2.24 0.72 -5.59
C TYR A 20 1.63 1.02 -4.22
N ILE A 21 2.17 1.99 -3.48
CA ILE A 21 1.54 2.48 -2.26
C ILE A 21 0.22 3.17 -2.57
N GLU A 22 0.10 3.91 -3.67
CA GLU A 22 -1.19 4.49 -4.09
C GLU A 22 -2.23 3.39 -4.37
N VAL A 23 -1.84 2.36 -5.13
CA VAL A 23 -2.72 1.20 -5.41
C VAL A 23 -3.09 0.46 -4.12
N LEU A 24 -2.12 0.21 -3.21
CA LEU A 24 -2.40 -0.42 -1.92
C LEU A 24 -3.28 0.46 -1.03
N SER A 25 -3.04 1.77 -1.01
CA SER A 25 -3.83 2.76 -0.26
C SER A 25 -5.29 2.73 -0.67
N HIS A 26 -5.57 2.61 -1.98
CA HIS A 26 -6.93 2.44 -2.47
C HIS A 26 -7.64 1.24 -1.83
N PHE A 27 -6.98 0.08 -1.77
CA PHE A 27 -7.56 -1.12 -1.18
C PHE A 27 -7.65 -1.07 0.35
N ILE A 28 -6.66 -0.48 1.02
CA ILE A 28 -6.65 -0.28 2.47
C ILE A 28 -7.80 0.65 2.88
N CYS A 29 -8.00 1.76 2.17
CA CYS A 29 -9.16 2.64 2.35
C CYS A 29 -10.48 1.88 2.23
N ASN A 30 -10.62 1.03 1.21
CA ASN A 30 -11.82 0.23 1.02
C ASN A 30 -12.06 -0.74 2.20
N ALA A 31 -11.00 -1.31 2.79
CA ALA A 31 -11.11 -2.17 3.96
C ALA A 31 -11.52 -1.39 5.23
N PHE A 32 -10.96 -0.20 5.43
CA PHE A 32 -11.40 0.72 6.49
C PHE A 32 -12.88 1.07 6.36
N LEU A 33 -13.32 1.50 5.17
CA LEU A 33 -14.71 1.90 4.93
C LEU A 33 -15.70 0.75 5.13
N LYS A 34 -15.32 -0.49 4.78
CA LYS A 34 -16.16 -1.68 5.03
C LYS A 34 -16.36 -2.01 6.51
N SER A 35 -15.46 -1.56 7.37
CA SER A 35 -15.49 -1.82 8.82
C SER A 35 -16.18 -0.70 9.62
N ASP A 36 -16.70 0.32 8.92
CA ASP A 36 -17.22 1.59 9.45
C ASP A 36 -16.15 2.41 10.20
N LEU A 37 -15.86 3.60 9.67
CA LEU A 37 -14.82 4.49 10.21
C LEU A 37 -15.05 4.91 11.66
N HIS A 38 -16.31 4.95 12.11
CA HIS A 38 -16.67 5.31 13.48
C HIS A 38 -16.17 4.31 14.53
N ASN A 39 -15.81 3.10 14.12
CA ASN A 39 -15.30 2.06 15.01
C ASN A 39 -13.78 2.17 15.27
N PHE A 40 -13.08 3.04 14.54
CA PHE A 40 -11.65 3.23 14.70
C PHE A 40 -11.34 4.44 15.58
N ASN A 41 -10.23 4.36 16.31
CA ASN A 41 -9.73 5.49 17.07
C ASN A 41 -9.09 6.55 16.13
N GLU A 42 -8.78 7.72 16.69
CA GLU A 42 -8.29 8.87 15.91
C GLU A 42 -7.01 8.56 15.13
N ASN A 43 -6.12 7.74 15.70
CA ASN A 43 -4.86 7.34 15.10
C ASN A 43 -5.05 6.49 13.84
N LEU A 44 -5.89 5.48 13.90
CA LEU A 44 -6.22 4.65 12.73
C LEU A 44 -7.00 5.46 11.68
N VAL A 45 -7.83 6.41 12.10
CA VAL A 45 -8.48 7.36 11.19
C VAL A 45 -7.44 8.25 10.46
N LYS A 46 -6.32 8.61 11.09
CA LYS A 46 -5.22 9.34 10.41
C LYS A 46 -4.54 8.49 9.34
N ILE A 47 -4.34 7.19 9.60
CA ILE A 47 -3.83 6.24 8.59
C ILE A 47 -4.81 6.13 7.41
N TYR A 48 -6.11 6.02 7.67
CA TYR A 48 -7.13 6.05 6.63
C TYR A 48 -7.04 7.34 5.79
N LYS A 49 -6.93 8.52 6.42
CA LYS A 49 -6.78 9.80 5.71
C LYS A 49 -5.52 9.86 4.87
N ASN A 50 -4.40 9.29 5.33
CA ASN A 50 -3.19 9.17 4.52
C ASN A 50 -3.45 8.32 3.27
N CYS A 51 -4.11 7.17 3.43
CA CYS A 51 -4.45 6.31 2.30
C CYS A 51 -5.42 7.01 1.31
N ASP A 52 -6.37 7.79 1.83
CA ASP A 52 -7.32 8.55 1.01
C ASP A 52 -6.60 9.65 0.20
N SER A 53 -5.74 10.43 0.85
CA SER A 53 -4.89 11.43 0.20
C SER A 53 -3.91 10.84 -0.82
N ASN A 54 -3.36 9.65 -0.58
CA ASN A 54 -2.54 8.94 -1.57
C ASN A 54 -3.37 8.54 -2.78
N THR A 55 -4.60 8.05 -2.56
CA THR A 55 -5.51 7.61 -3.64
C THR A 55 -5.97 8.77 -4.52
N SER A 56 -6.20 9.96 -3.93
CA SER A 56 -6.62 11.16 -4.66
C SER A 56 -5.45 11.96 -5.27
N GLY A 57 -4.21 11.56 -5.01
CA GLY A 57 -3.02 12.27 -5.49
C GLY A 57 -2.70 13.57 -4.73
N ILE A 58 -3.37 13.84 -3.61
CA ILE A 58 -3.10 15.02 -2.76
C ILE A 58 -1.70 14.94 -2.13
N ASN A 59 -1.24 13.74 -1.80
CA ASN A 59 0.08 13.49 -1.19
C ASN A 59 1.19 13.26 -2.21
N ALA A 60 1.02 13.68 -3.47
CA ALA A 60 1.98 13.31 -4.49
C ALA A 60 3.39 13.88 -4.23
N GLY A 61 4.41 13.02 -4.37
CA GLY A 61 5.79 13.29 -3.97
C GLY A 61 6.08 13.13 -2.47
N MET A 62 5.08 12.74 -1.66
CA MET A 62 5.20 12.37 -0.25
C MET A 62 4.34 11.13 0.06
N VAL A 63 4.16 10.24 -0.93
CA VAL A 63 3.29 9.07 -0.81
C VAL A 63 3.91 8.09 0.17
N THR A 64 3.19 7.77 1.26
CA THR A 64 3.61 6.78 2.26
C THR A 64 2.44 6.35 3.14
N ILE A 65 2.66 5.36 4.01
CA ILE A 65 1.76 4.97 5.10
C ILE A 65 2.56 5.04 6.41
N LEU A 66 2.23 6.00 7.27
CA LEU A 66 2.98 6.30 8.48
C LEU A 66 2.57 5.41 9.66
N PHE A 67 2.98 4.15 9.68
CA PHE A 67 2.70 3.26 10.81
C PHE A 67 3.35 3.75 12.11
N ASP A 68 4.64 4.11 12.07
CA ASP A 68 5.36 4.55 13.28
C ASP A 68 4.82 5.85 13.90
N ALA A 69 4.20 6.72 13.09
CA ALA A 69 3.64 7.96 13.59
C ALA A 69 2.29 7.78 14.30
N TYR A 70 1.55 6.72 13.96
CA TYR A 70 0.14 6.59 14.33
C TYR A 70 -0.20 5.30 15.07
N ILE A 71 0.62 4.24 15.03
CA ILE A 71 0.36 3.00 15.76
C ILE A 71 1.19 2.99 17.04
N ILE A 72 0.52 3.30 18.15
CA ILE A 72 1.12 3.51 19.47
C ILE A 72 0.74 2.37 20.42
N GLU A 73 -0.53 1.97 20.40
CA GLU A 73 -1.13 1.04 21.36
C GLU A 73 -1.27 -0.38 20.79
N PRO A 74 -1.13 -1.44 21.61
CA PRO A 74 -1.26 -2.82 21.14
C PRO A 74 -2.61 -3.16 20.47
N ASN A 75 -3.70 -2.49 20.84
CA ASN A 75 -5.00 -2.71 20.21
C ASN A 75 -5.05 -2.15 18.77
N GLU A 76 -4.30 -1.08 18.47
CA GLU A 76 -4.19 -0.47 17.15
C GLU A 76 -3.45 -1.40 16.20
N ILE A 77 -2.39 -2.07 16.69
CA ILE A 77 -1.65 -3.09 15.94
C ILE A 77 -2.61 -4.18 15.45
N ASN A 78 -3.36 -4.80 16.36
CA ASN A 78 -4.30 -5.87 16.01
C ASN A 78 -5.39 -5.40 15.04
N THR A 79 -5.88 -4.18 15.25
CA THR A 79 -6.92 -3.60 14.40
C THR A 79 -6.38 -3.31 12.99
N MET A 80 -5.18 -2.74 12.88
CA MET A 80 -4.53 -2.50 11.60
C MET A 80 -4.21 -3.82 10.88
N ILE A 81 -3.72 -4.84 11.59
CA ILE A 81 -3.51 -6.18 11.03
C ILE A 81 -4.82 -6.72 10.45
N ASN A 82 -5.95 -6.59 11.15
CA ASN A 82 -7.25 -7.03 10.62
C ASN A 82 -7.63 -6.27 9.33
N VAL A 83 -7.42 -4.96 9.29
CA VAL A 83 -7.62 -4.15 8.08
C VAL A 83 -6.74 -4.65 6.93
N LEU A 84 -5.45 -4.96 7.17
CA LEU A 84 -4.55 -5.49 6.16
C LEU A 84 -4.98 -6.90 5.69
N GLN A 85 -5.48 -7.75 6.59
CA GLN A 85 -6.02 -9.07 6.21
C GLN A 85 -7.29 -8.94 5.36
N ASP A 86 -8.18 -8.01 5.68
CA ASP A 86 -9.37 -7.75 4.88
C ASP A 86 -9.01 -7.13 3.52
N THR A 87 -8.00 -6.27 3.49
CA THR A 87 -7.41 -5.74 2.24
C THR A 87 -6.94 -6.90 1.34
N LYS A 88 -6.23 -7.89 1.90
CA LYS A 88 -5.81 -9.08 1.16
C LYS A 88 -7.00 -9.84 0.57
N LYS A 89 -8.09 -10.01 1.34
CA LYS A 89 -9.32 -10.67 0.84
C LYS A 89 -9.95 -9.90 -0.32
N ILE A 90 -9.99 -8.56 -0.24
CA ILE A 90 -10.50 -7.70 -1.32
C ILE A 90 -9.67 -7.89 -2.59
N ILE A 91 -8.34 -7.84 -2.48
CA ILE A 91 -7.44 -8.00 -3.62
C ILE A 91 -7.55 -9.40 -4.22
N ALA A 92 -7.57 -10.45 -3.39
CA ALA A 92 -7.68 -11.84 -3.85
C ALA A 92 -8.99 -12.09 -4.62
N ALA A 93 -10.08 -11.41 -4.26
CA ALA A 93 -11.36 -11.53 -4.94
C ALA A 93 -11.36 -10.93 -6.37
N LEU A 94 -10.37 -10.13 -6.73
CA LEU A 94 -10.23 -9.53 -8.07
C LEU A 94 -9.58 -10.48 -9.10
N GLY A 95 -9.14 -11.66 -8.67
CA GLY A 95 -8.47 -12.65 -9.53
C GLY A 95 -6.95 -12.56 -9.46
N SER A 96 -6.25 -13.02 -10.51
CA SER A 96 -4.79 -13.13 -10.51
C SER A 96 -4.05 -11.83 -10.80
N GLN A 97 -4.70 -10.85 -11.44
CA GLN A 97 -4.07 -9.58 -11.80
C GLN A 97 -5.07 -8.43 -11.87
N LEU A 98 -4.58 -7.22 -11.60
CA LEU A 98 -5.27 -5.97 -11.91
C LEU A 98 -4.97 -5.59 -13.36
N SER A 99 -6.02 -5.38 -14.15
CA SER A 99 -5.86 -4.99 -15.56
C SER A 99 -5.31 -3.57 -15.70
N ILE A 100 -4.61 -3.31 -16.81
CA ILE A 100 -4.14 -1.95 -17.18
C ILE A 100 -5.30 -0.94 -17.15
N LYS A 101 -6.46 -1.33 -17.68
CA LYS A 101 -7.65 -0.48 -17.66
C LYS A 101 -8.05 -0.12 -16.23
N TYR A 102 -8.13 -1.10 -15.33
CA TYR A 102 -8.48 -0.85 -13.93
C TYR A 102 -7.49 0.10 -13.26
N LEU A 103 -6.20 -0.08 -13.51
CA LEU A 103 -5.15 0.76 -12.93
C LEU A 103 -5.26 2.20 -13.44
N ASN A 104 -5.39 2.40 -14.74
CA ASN A 104 -5.57 3.75 -15.31
C ASN A 104 -6.90 4.39 -14.87
N ASP A 105 -7.98 3.59 -14.67
CA ASP A 105 -9.23 4.10 -14.10
C ASP A 105 -9.08 4.57 -12.63
N LEU A 106 -8.10 4.05 -11.87
CA LEU A 106 -7.77 4.59 -10.55
C LEU A 106 -7.10 5.97 -10.66
N GLU A 107 -6.21 6.14 -11.62
CA GLU A 107 -5.47 7.39 -11.85
C GLU A 107 -6.39 8.53 -12.26
N GLU A 108 -7.50 8.25 -12.96
CA GLU A 108 -8.49 9.27 -13.33
C GLU A 108 -9.21 9.90 -12.13
N LYS A 109 -9.06 9.34 -10.92
CA LYS A 109 -9.58 9.95 -9.69
C LYS A 109 -8.68 11.05 -9.15
N LYS A 110 -7.43 11.13 -9.62
CA LYS A 110 -6.49 12.17 -9.21
C LYS A 110 -6.82 13.47 -9.92
N GLU A 111 -6.81 14.57 -9.17
CA GLU A 111 -7.17 15.89 -9.69
C GLU A 111 -6.08 16.49 -10.59
N ASP A 112 -4.81 16.18 -10.33
CA ASP A 112 -3.66 16.74 -11.04
C ASP A 112 -3.00 15.67 -11.94
N ASP A 113 -3.03 15.92 -13.25
CA ASP A 113 -2.46 15.05 -14.28
C ASP A 113 -0.95 14.85 -14.12
N TYR A 114 -0.23 15.79 -13.51
CA TYR A 114 1.22 15.68 -13.30
C TYR A 114 1.58 14.49 -12.40
N PHE A 115 0.68 14.08 -11.50
CA PHE A 115 0.89 12.99 -10.55
C PHE A 115 0.21 11.68 -10.97
N LYS A 116 -0.40 11.65 -12.16
CA LYS A 116 -0.96 10.42 -12.72
C LYS A 116 0.14 9.52 -13.26
N VAL A 117 0.03 8.24 -12.96
CA VAL A 117 0.93 7.20 -13.49
C VAL A 117 0.28 6.56 -14.71
N SER A 118 0.96 6.57 -15.87
CA SER A 118 0.47 5.82 -17.04
C SER A 118 0.86 4.35 -16.94
N TRP A 119 -0.05 3.53 -16.40
CA TRP A 119 0.18 2.09 -16.28
C TRP A 119 0.19 1.44 -17.66
N SER A 120 1.29 0.75 -17.95
CA SER A 120 1.52 0.03 -19.21
C SER A 120 1.59 -1.49 -19.03
N PHE A 121 1.55 -1.96 -17.78
CA PHE A 121 1.62 -3.37 -17.42
C PHE A 121 0.59 -3.68 -16.34
N PRO A 122 -0.02 -4.89 -16.34
CA PRO A 122 -0.89 -5.32 -15.26
C PRO A 122 -0.09 -5.60 -13.99
N ILE A 123 -0.72 -5.47 -12.83
CA ILE A 123 -0.11 -5.83 -11.53
C ILE A 123 -0.64 -7.20 -11.12
N GLN A 124 0.25 -8.13 -10.75
CA GLN A 124 -0.16 -9.39 -10.16
C GLN A 124 -0.72 -9.15 -8.75
N THR A 125 -1.92 -9.67 -8.47
CA THR A 125 -2.56 -9.49 -7.15
C THR A 125 -1.72 -10.13 -6.05
N GLN A 126 -1.01 -11.21 -6.37
CA GLN A 126 -0.09 -11.87 -5.44
C GLN A 126 1.01 -10.94 -4.94
N SER A 127 1.60 -10.09 -5.79
CA SER A 127 2.68 -9.19 -5.38
C SER A 127 2.18 -8.11 -4.39
N LEU A 128 0.95 -7.62 -4.58
CA LEU A 128 0.28 -6.73 -3.61
C LEU A 128 0.01 -7.46 -2.29
N ILE A 129 -0.51 -8.70 -2.35
CA ILE A 129 -0.78 -9.54 -1.18
C ILE A 129 0.51 -9.82 -0.39
N SER A 130 1.61 -10.09 -1.07
CA SER A 130 2.88 -10.36 -0.43
C SER A 130 3.45 -9.10 0.23
N THR A 131 3.26 -7.92 -0.35
CA THR A 131 3.59 -6.64 0.30
C THR A 131 2.73 -6.40 1.55
N LEU A 132 1.44 -6.72 1.50
CA LEU A 132 0.59 -6.68 2.70
C LEU A 132 1.08 -7.65 3.78
N ASN A 133 1.65 -8.81 3.41
CA ASN A 133 2.28 -9.70 4.38
C ASN A 133 3.52 -9.06 5.01
N PHE A 134 4.33 -8.29 4.27
CA PHE A 134 5.45 -7.53 4.84
C PHE A 134 4.96 -6.47 5.83
N MET A 135 3.92 -5.71 5.50
CA MET A 135 3.30 -4.76 6.43
C MET A 135 2.80 -5.46 7.70
N ILE A 136 2.17 -6.64 7.58
CA ILE A 136 1.73 -7.43 8.73
C ILE A 136 2.91 -7.93 9.56
N GLN A 137 4.00 -8.37 8.92
CA GLN A 137 5.22 -8.80 9.62
C GLN A 137 5.89 -7.62 10.34
N LEU A 138 5.90 -6.43 9.75
CA LEU A 138 6.38 -5.21 10.40
C LEU A 138 5.60 -4.93 11.68
N LEU A 139 4.27 -4.93 11.60
CA LEU A 139 3.41 -4.67 12.75
C LEU A 139 3.48 -5.76 13.84
N ASN A 140 3.82 -7.00 13.46
CA ASN A 140 4.09 -8.09 14.41
C ASN A 140 5.53 -8.11 14.93
N GLU A 141 6.37 -7.13 14.54
CA GLU A 141 7.79 -7.06 14.90
C GLU A 141 8.55 -8.35 14.51
N SER A 142 8.10 -9.02 13.45
CA SER A 142 8.69 -10.24 12.90
C SER A 142 9.34 -10.04 11.54
N PHE A 143 9.35 -8.80 11.04
CA PHE A 143 10.04 -8.44 9.81
C PHE A 143 11.55 -8.51 10.03
N PRO A 144 12.33 -9.07 9.09
CA PRO A 144 13.78 -9.11 9.24
C PRO A 144 14.36 -7.68 9.34
N GLN A 145 15.41 -7.49 10.14
CA GLN A 145 16.12 -6.21 10.27
C GLN A 145 16.99 -5.85 9.04
N GLU A 146 16.70 -6.47 7.89
CA GLU A 146 17.38 -6.20 6.63
C GLU A 146 16.58 -5.15 5.85
N ASN A 147 17.28 -4.19 5.25
CA ASN A 147 16.67 -3.25 4.32
C ASN A 147 16.27 -4.01 3.05
N ILE A 148 14.98 -4.28 2.89
CA ILE A 148 14.42 -4.93 1.70
C ILE A 148 13.90 -3.87 0.73
N GLU A 149 14.21 -4.04 -0.54
CA GLU A 149 13.59 -3.28 -1.63
C GLU A 149 12.54 -4.17 -2.32
N VAL A 150 11.30 -3.69 -2.38
CA VAL A 150 10.19 -4.42 -3.00
C VAL A 150 10.11 -4.05 -4.47
N HIS A 151 10.45 -5.01 -5.33
CA HIS A 151 10.35 -4.85 -6.78
C HIS A 151 9.13 -5.60 -7.32
N TYR A 152 8.44 -4.97 -8.27
CA TYR A 152 7.28 -5.57 -8.93
C TYR A 152 7.62 -5.87 -10.39
N ALA A 153 7.34 -7.10 -10.81
CA ALA A 153 7.60 -7.55 -12.17
C ALA A 153 6.82 -6.71 -13.20
N GLY A 154 7.51 -6.25 -14.26
CA GLY A 154 6.91 -5.46 -15.33
C GLY A 154 6.79 -3.97 -15.04
N PHE A 155 7.35 -3.46 -13.95
CA PHE A 155 7.37 -2.03 -13.69
C PHE A 155 8.40 -1.29 -14.59
N PRO A 156 8.09 -0.07 -15.10
CA PRO A 156 8.96 0.64 -16.03
C PRO A 156 10.37 0.88 -15.45
N GLY A 157 11.39 0.40 -16.16
CA GLY A 157 12.80 0.62 -15.79
C GLY A 157 13.46 -0.47 -14.94
N MET A 158 12.73 -1.51 -14.53
CA MET A 158 13.32 -2.69 -13.87
C MET A 158 13.42 -3.88 -14.82
N SER A 159 14.62 -4.43 -15.00
CA SER A 159 14.82 -5.65 -15.79
C SER A 159 14.17 -6.84 -15.07
N THR A 160 13.69 -7.82 -15.83
CA THR A 160 12.84 -8.95 -15.41
C THR A 160 13.55 -10.01 -14.57
N SER A 161 14.46 -9.64 -13.67
CA SER A 161 15.22 -10.61 -12.90
C SER A 161 15.46 -10.16 -11.46
N TYR A 162 14.79 -10.90 -10.56
CA TYR A 162 15.10 -11.15 -9.15
C TYR A 162 14.31 -10.41 -8.07
N ILE A 163 14.06 -11.22 -7.02
CA ILE A 163 13.09 -11.14 -5.92
C ILE A 163 11.65 -10.84 -6.36
N THR A 164 10.99 -11.94 -6.74
CA THR A 164 9.55 -12.02 -6.86
C THR A 164 8.95 -12.10 -5.46
N VAL A 165 8.07 -11.16 -5.11
CA VAL A 165 7.10 -11.39 -4.03
C VAL A 165 5.83 -12.04 -4.54
#